data_AF-A0A922Y5H9-F1
#
_entry.id   AF-A0A922Y5H9-F1
#
_cell.length_a   1.000
_cell.length_b   1.000
_cell.length_c   1.000
_cell.angle_alpha   90.00
_cell.angle_beta   90.00
_cell.angle_gamma   90.00
#
_symmetry.space_group_name_H-M   'P 1'
#
loop_
_entity.id
_entity.type
_entity.pdbx_description
1 polymer ?
#
loop_
_entity_poly.entity_id
_entity_poly.type
_entity_poly.pdbx_seq_one_letter_code
_entity_poly.pdbx_strand_id
1 'polypeptide(L)'
;MEAPMPKYRFTTVSGDKLDLNPSWIDFPSDEAASRDAQRALADMANDQLPDGSHFELRIAVENQAGEVVYQASLDFHGETAEEMRSNTDQTDRASMNGTHSPRKDN
;
A
#
# COMPACT_ATOMS: atom_id res chain seq x y z
N MET A 1 28.83 -10.38 -27.91
CA MET A 1 28.21 -9.07 -27.68
C MET A 1 27.30 -9.26 -26.48
N GLU A 2 27.66 -8.72 -25.32
CA GLU A 2 26.72 -8.69 -24.18
C GLU A 2 25.59 -7.72 -24.56
N ALA A 3 24.34 -8.16 -24.46
CA ALA A 3 23.21 -7.25 -24.69
C ALA A 3 23.28 -6.14 -23.62
N PRO A 4 23.01 -4.87 -23.97
CA PRO A 4 22.98 -3.81 -22.98
C PRO A 4 21.93 -4.14 -21.93
N MET A 5 22.29 -4.02 -20.65
CA MET A 5 21.34 -4.22 -19.56
C MET A 5 20.26 -3.14 -19.64
N PRO A 6 18.97 -3.51 -19.67
CA PRO A 6 17.88 -2.53 -19.65
C PRO A 6 17.89 -1.74 -18.34
N LYS A 7 17.46 -0.48 -18.44
CA LYS A 7 17.40 0.42 -17.29
C LYS A 7 15.98 0.66 -16.82
N TYR A 8 15.84 0.83 -15.51
CA TYR A 8 14.55 1.00 -14.85
C TYR A 8 14.59 2.14 -13.85
N ARG A 9 13.45 2.82 -13.70
CA ARG A 9 13.23 3.85 -12.69
C ARG A 9 12.20 3.38 -11.69
N PHE A 10 12.52 3.55 -10.41
CA PHE A 10 11.64 3.17 -9.31
C PHE A 10 10.98 4.42 -8.74
N THR A 11 9.69 4.36 -8.53
CA THR A 11 8.91 5.40 -7.86
C THR A 11 8.28 4.80 -6.63
N THR A 12 8.54 5.36 -5.47
CA THR A 12 7.96 4.92 -4.21
C THR A 12 7.08 6.02 -3.62
N VAL A 13 5.96 5.61 -3.02
CA VAL A 13 5.04 6.50 -2.32
C VAL A 13 4.84 5.95 -0.91
N SER A 14 5.08 6.80 0.09
CA SER A 14 4.87 6.49 1.50
C SER A 14 3.96 7.55 2.11
N GLY A 15 2.68 7.24 2.27
CA GLY A 15 1.67 8.23 2.69
C GLY A 15 1.64 9.46 1.75
N ASP A 16 1.96 10.64 2.29
CA ASP A 16 2.00 11.90 1.51
C ASP A 16 3.34 12.13 0.79
N LYS A 17 4.38 11.33 1.11
CA LYS A 17 5.72 11.51 0.54
C LYS A 17 5.88 10.67 -0.72
N LEU A 18 5.99 11.36 -1.85
CA LEU A 18 6.49 10.78 -3.10
C LEU A 18 8.03 10.83 -3.09
N ASP A 19 8.67 9.67 -3.13
CA ASP A 19 10.10 9.54 -3.34
C ASP A 19 10.35 9.01 -4.76
N LEU A 20 10.73 9.92 -5.64
CA LEU A 20 11.16 9.57 -6.99
C LEU A 20 12.63 9.21 -6.89
N ASN A 21 13.00 7.96 -7.19
CA ASN A 21 14.41 7.66 -7.39
C ASN A 21 14.85 8.35 -8.70
N PRO A 22 15.73 9.37 -8.63
CA PRO A 22 16.13 10.12 -9.83
C PRO A 22 17.06 9.31 -10.74
N SER A 23 17.55 8.16 -10.27
CA SER A 23 18.54 7.35 -10.97
C SER A 23 17.90 6.18 -11.71
N TRP A 24 18.30 6.02 -12.97
CA TRP A 24 18.07 4.80 -13.74
C TRP A 24 19.00 3.69 -13.25
N ILE A 25 18.45 2.52 -12.92
CA ILE A 25 19.20 1.37 -12.41
C ILE A 25 19.21 0.28 -13.48
N ASP A 26 20.37 -0.30 -13.75
CA ASP A 26 20.54 -1.42 -14.68
C ASP A 26 20.05 -2.72 -14.04
N PHE A 27 19.13 -3.42 -14.72
CA PHE A 27 18.68 -4.75 -14.34
C PHE A 27 18.77 -5.70 -15.54
N PRO A 28 18.95 -7.01 -15.32
CA PRO A 28 19.05 -7.98 -16.40
C PRO A 28 17.72 -8.21 -17.14
N SER A 29 16.57 -7.90 -16.52
CA SER A 29 15.23 -8.08 -17.09
C SER A 29 14.15 -7.37 -16.28
N ASP A 30 12.95 -7.22 -16.84
CA ASP A 30 11.76 -6.70 -16.14
C ASP A 30 11.46 -7.51 -14.87
N GLU A 31 11.64 -8.83 -14.93
CA GLU A 31 11.42 -9.73 -13.80
C GLU A 31 12.40 -9.43 -12.65
N ALA A 32 13.68 -9.18 -12.97
CA ALA A 32 14.68 -8.85 -11.96
C ALA A 32 14.39 -7.50 -11.30
N ALA A 33 14.01 -6.49 -12.10
CA ALA A 33 13.60 -5.18 -11.58
C ALA A 33 12.34 -5.31 -10.68
N SER A 34 11.39 -6.16 -11.07
CA SER A 34 10.16 -6.41 -10.29
C SER A 34 10.45 -7.09 -8.94
N ARG A 35 11.35 -8.08 -8.91
CA ARG A 35 11.76 -8.75 -7.66
C ARG A 35 12.48 -7.79 -6.71
N ASP A 36 13.32 -6.91 -7.27
CA ASP A 36 14.00 -5.90 -6.48
C ASP A 36 13.00 -4.88 -5.91
N ALA A 37 12.01 -4.47 -6.70
CA ALA A 37 10.92 -3.61 -6.24
C ALA A 37 10.14 -4.23 -5.07
N GLN A 38 9.82 -5.53 -5.16
CA GLN A 38 9.14 -6.25 -4.07
C GLN A 38 9.97 -6.26 -2.80
N ARG A 39 11.28 -6.48 -2.92
CA ARG A 39 12.19 -6.46 -1.79
C ARG A 39 12.23 -5.06 -1.16
N ALA A 40 12.41 -4.03 -1.97
CA ALA A 40 12.40 -2.64 -1.51
C ALA A 40 11.09 -2.28 -0.79
N LEU A 41 9.93 -2.72 -1.30
CA LEU A 41 8.64 -2.50 -0.65
C LEU A 41 8.57 -3.18 0.74
N ALA A 42 9.11 -4.40 0.87
CA ALA A 42 9.17 -5.11 2.14
C ALA A 42 10.12 -4.43 3.15
N ASP A 43 11.28 -3.97 2.70
CA ASP A 43 12.23 -3.20 3.51
C ASP A 43 11.58 -1.89 4.00
N MET A 44 10.86 -1.16 3.15
CA MET A 44 10.10 0.04 3.52
C MET A 44 8.99 -0.25 4.55
N ALA A 45 8.29 -1.37 4.39
CA ALA A 45 7.27 -1.79 5.36
C ALA A 45 7.91 -2.11 6.72
N ASN A 46 9.08 -2.75 6.74
CA ASN A 46 9.81 -3.05 7.96
C ASN A 46 10.24 -1.78 8.71
N ASP A 47 10.61 -0.73 7.98
CA ASP A 47 10.98 0.57 8.53
C ASP A 47 9.79 1.34 9.14
N GLN A 48 8.59 1.22 8.58
CA GLN A 48 7.39 1.93 9.07
C GLN A 48 6.59 1.21 10.17
N LEU A 49 6.69 -0.13 10.25
CA LEU A 49 5.98 -0.93 11.26
C LEU A 49 6.20 -0.51 12.73
N PRO A 50 7.37 0.00 13.17
CA PRO A 50 7.57 0.41 14.55
C PRO A 50 6.73 1.62 14.98
N ASP A 51 6.36 2.49 14.05
CA ASP A 51 5.80 3.82 14.34
C ASP A 51 4.31 3.97 14.00
N GLY A 52 3.72 3.03 13.25
CA GLY A 52 2.35 3.19 12.71
C GLY A 52 1.43 1.99 12.96
N SER A 53 0.23 2.26 13.48
CA SER A 53 -0.91 1.34 13.41
C SER A 53 -1.56 1.33 12.02
N HIS A 54 -1.27 2.32 11.17
CA HIS A 54 -1.75 2.36 9.79
C HIS A 54 -0.73 3.04 8.87
N PHE A 55 -0.45 2.43 7.72
CA PHE A 55 0.33 3.05 6.66
C PHE A 55 0.03 2.44 5.30
N GLU A 56 0.21 3.25 4.26
CA GLU A 56 0.13 2.81 2.87
C GLU A 56 1.46 3.06 2.16
N LEU A 57 1.94 2.03 1.47
CA LEU A 57 3.14 2.04 0.65
C LEU A 57 2.78 1.67 -0.78
N ARG A 58 3.40 2.33 -1.76
CA ARG A 58 3.30 1.96 -3.17
C ARG A 58 4.66 2.01 -3.83
N ILE A 59 4.90 1.10 -4.77
CA ILE A 59 6.07 1.10 -5.63
C ILE A 59 5.65 0.87 -7.08
N ALA A 60 6.30 1.58 -8.00
CA ALA A 60 6.15 1.39 -9.43
C ALA A 60 7.54 1.35 -10.10
N VAL A 61 7.67 0.49 -11.11
CA VAL A 61 8.90 0.33 -11.90
C VAL A 61 8.57 0.69 -13.35
N GLU A 62 9.30 1.66 -13.89
CA GLU A 62 9.19 2.14 -15.26
C GLU A 62 10.43 1.70 -16.05
N ASN A 63 10.25 1.20 -17.27
CA ASN A 63 11.36 0.88 -18.18
C ASN A 63 11.78 2.12 -19.02
N GLN A 64 12.83 1.99 -19.84
CA GLN A 64 13.28 3.11 -20.70
C GLN A 64 12.30 3.51 -21.80
N ALA A 65 11.31 2.67 -22.12
CA ALA A 65 10.23 3.02 -23.04
C ALA A 65 9.13 3.88 -22.37
N GLY A 66 9.24 4.12 -21.06
CA GLY A 66 8.23 4.83 -20.28
C GLY A 66 7.05 3.94 -19.87
N GLU A 67 7.17 2.63 -20.01
CA GLU A 67 6.13 1.67 -19.63
C GLU A 67 6.32 1.23 -18.18
N VAL A 68 5.23 1.21 -17.41
CA VAL A 68 5.22 0.65 -16.07
C VAL A 68 5.20 -0.88 -16.19
N VAL A 69 6.35 -1.51 -16.00
CA VAL A 69 6.52 -2.96 -16.08
C VAL A 69 6.08 -3.67 -14.80
N TYR A 70 6.03 -2.94 -13.68
CA TYR A 70 5.58 -3.47 -12.40
C TYR A 70 4.98 -2.39 -11.50
N GLN A 71 3.94 -2.75 -10.76
CA GLN A 71 3.35 -1.92 -9.72
C GLN A 71 2.87 -2.80 -8.57
N ALA A 72 3.09 -2.33 -7.34
CA ALA A 72 2.57 -2.96 -6.14
C ALA A 72 2.24 -1.92 -5.07
N SER A 73 1.31 -2.29 -4.19
CA SER A 73 0.93 -1.51 -3.01
C SER A 73 0.79 -2.41 -1.80
N LEU A 74 1.10 -1.88 -0.63
CA LEU A 74 0.90 -2.50 0.66
C LEU A 74 0.15 -1.53 1.56
N ASP A 75 -1.03 -1.93 2.00
CA ASP A 75 -1.83 -1.24 3.00
C ASP A 75 -1.78 -2.04 4.29
N PHE A 76 -1.37 -1.38 5.38
CA PHE A 76 -1.28 -2.00 6.70
C PHE A 76 -2.25 -1.31 7.64
N HIS A 77 -3.02 -2.10 8.38
CA HIS A 77 -3.92 -1.64 9.42
C HIS A 77 -3.86 -2.59 10.62
N GLY A 78 -3.50 -2.06 11.78
CA GLY A 78 -3.44 -2.77 13.04
C GLY A 78 -4.45 -2.16 14.01
N GLU A 79 -5.29 -3.02 14.60
CA GLU A 79 -6.24 -2.63 15.63
C GLU A 79 -5.83 -3.27 16.96
N THR A 80 -5.92 -2.53 18.05
CA THR A 80 -5.78 -3.08 19.40
C THR A 80 -7.04 -3.82 19.82
N ALA A 81 -6.92 -4.71 20.81
CA ALA A 81 -8.08 -5.42 21.36
C ALA A 81 -9.14 -4.49 21.99
N GLU A 82 -8.75 -3.26 22.35
CA GLU A 82 -9.65 -2.21 22.86
C GLU A 82 -10.42 -1.54 21.72
N GLU A 83 -9.75 -1.26 20.60
CA GLU A 83 -10.36 -0.71 19.38
C GLU A 83 -11.38 -1.69 18.77
N MET A 84 -11.01 -2.97 18.65
CA MET A 84 -11.92 -4.01 18.14
C MET A 84 -13.21 -4.12 18.98
N ARG A 85 -13.09 -4.01 20.32
CA ARG A 85 -14.24 -4.04 21.24
C ARG A 85 -15.11 -2.80 21.11
N SER A 86 -14.50 -1.63 20.93
CA SER A 86 -15.22 -0.35 20.78
C SER A 86 -15.99 -0.28 19.46
N ASN A 87 -15.43 -0.83 18.37
CA ASN A 87 -16.10 -0.88 17.06
C ASN A 87 -17.31 -1.83 17.06
N THR A 88 -17.23 -2.92 17.83
CA THR A 88 -18.33 -3.89 18.00
C THR A 88 -19.53 -3.27 18.73
N ASP A 89 -19.27 -2.48 19.78
CA ASP A 89 -20.32 -1.82 20.58
C ASP A 89 -21.08 -0.74 19.77
N GLN A 90 -20.40 -0.02 18.87
CA GLN A 90 -21.05 0.95 17.98
C GLN A 90 -21.93 0.28 16.90
N THR A 91 -21.48 -0.87 16.37
CA THR A 91 -22.22 -1.63 15.35
C THR A 91 -23.53 -2.19 15.92
N ASP A 92 -23.51 -2.62 17.18
CA ASP A 92 -24.68 -3.12 17.90
C ASP A 92 -25.69 -1.98 18.20
N ARG A 93 -25.19 -0.81 18.64
CA ARG A 93 -26.02 0.39 18.89
C ARG A 93 -26.67 0.95 17.62
N ALA A 94 -25.97 0.94 16.48
CA ALA A 94 -26.54 1.37 15.19
C ALA A 94 -27.66 0.43 14.71
N SER A 95 -27.55 -0.86 15.02
CA SER A 95 -28.60 -1.85 14.72
C SER A 95 -29.85 -1.69 15.60
N MET A 96 -29.70 -1.18 16.83
CA MET A 96 -30.84 -0.92 17.73
C MET A 96 -31.60 0.39 17.42
N ASN A 97 -30.95 1.40 16.83
CA ASN A 97 -31.60 2.67 16.49
C ASN A 97 -32.38 2.66 15.15
N GLY A 98 -32.38 1.54 14.42
CA GLY A 98 -33.05 1.40 13.12
C GLY A 98 -34.55 1.05 13.16
N THR A 99 -35.16 0.80 14.33
CA THR A 99 -36.55 0.32 14.40
C THR A 99 -37.40 1.03 15.45
N HIS A 100 -37.74 2.30 15.21
CA HIS A 100 -38.96 2.87 15.80
C HIS A 100 -39.63 3.82 14.81
N SER A 101 -40.28 3.25 13.79
CA SER A 101 -41.38 3.96 13.11
C SER A 101 -42.60 3.88 14.02
N PRO A 102 -43.11 5.00 14.58
CA PRO A 102 -44.37 4.96 15.30
C PRO A 102 -45.47 4.67 14.29
N ARG A 103 -46.11 3.50 14.42
CA ARG A 103 -47.36 3.21 13.72
C ARG A 103 -48.38 4.24 14.24
N LYS A 104 -48.83 5.13 13.36
CA LYS A 104 -50.02 5.92 13.60
C LYS A 104 -51.20 4.99 13.37
N ASP A 105 -51.71 4.40 14.44
CA ASP A 105 -53.02 3.79 14.45
C ASP A 105 -54.08 4.88 14.20
N ASN A 106 -55.02 4.53 13.33
CA ASN A 106 -56.13 5.34 12.81
C ASN A 106 -57.33 5.32 13.75
#